data_AF-A0A8E2QYQ4-F1
#
_entry.id   AF-A0A8E2QYQ4-F1
#
_cell.length_a   1.000
_cell.length_b   1.000
_cell.length_c   1.000
_cell.angle_alpha   90.00
_cell.angle_beta   90.00
_cell.angle_gamma   90.00
#
_symmetry.space_group_name_H-M   'P 1'
#
loop_
_entity.id
_entity.type
_entity.pdbx_description
1 polymer ?
#
loop_
_entity_poly.entity_id
_entity_poly.type
_entity_poly.pdbx_seq_one_letter_code
_entity_poly.pdbx_strand_id
1 'polypeptide(L)'
;MYYLFTKNILIQITEDLKNKKFLIGDLEFDILPQNIINDSFSSSNWNRAFKFKPNKEVLEYKTFFTMVEIDLFFKNNKIEVLTKKSFFQNIINQPYFKNCFLNEIVKHYFKNTLRSSKTLDNESLFLAKYKPENKKDILRIDSFDRFVIFDENIDFSKKKFQTLFIYKKGLKKATWSVNSKNQLIYKIPNNLTSELINQAFAFDLNGQYFLINNNSKNNPNLIFELLINDNLVQKTLLQSIIQALNSIEDQHTSWHLYNFTKELKYIENDINNLSSNHEIISLKSKIFKQNYLNLLPKLNK
;
A
#
# COMPACT_ATOMS: atom_id res chain seq x y z
N MET A 1 14.44 2.39 -13.60
CA MET A 1 14.24 3.42 -12.56
C MET A 1 12.76 3.41 -12.24
N TYR A 2 12.39 3.20 -10.98
CA TYR A 2 11.01 3.09 -10.54
C TYR A 2 10.63 4.38 -9.79
N TYR A 3 9.56 5.05 -10.17
CA TYR A 3 9.09 6.24 -9.46
C TYR A 3 8.51 5.85 -8.10
N LEU A 4 8.79 6.61 -7.04
CA LEU A 4 8.24 6.37 -5.70
C LEU A 4 7.15 7.41 -5.39
N PHE A 5 7.55 8.67 -5.23
CA PHE A 5 6.65 9.78 -4.94
C PHE A 5 7.34 11.13 -5.17
N THR A 6 6.52 12.15 -5.38
CA THR A 6 6.92 13.56 -5.39
C THR A 6 6.70 14.19 -4.01
N LYS A 7 7.59 15.09 -3.61
CA LYS A 7 7.45 15.88 -2.37
C LYS A 7 7.95 17.32 -2.56
N ASN A 8 7.25 18.26 -1.95
CA ASN A 8 7.74 19.63 -1.79
C ASN A 8 8.57 19.73 -0.51
N ILE A 9 9.78 20.27 -0.65
CA ILE A 9 10.70 20.57 0.45
C ILE A 9 11.01 22.06 0.46
N LEU A 10 11.41 22.58 1.61
CA LEU A 10 11.98 23.91 1.75
C LEU A 10 13.48 23.80 1.83
N ILE A 11 14.18 24.51 0.95
CA ILE A 11 15.62 24.69 1.04
C ILE A 11 15.88 26.05 1.68
N GLN A 12 16.59 26.04 2.79
CA GLN A 12 17.00 27.26 3.47
C GLN A 12 18.25 27.82 2.82
N ILE A 13 18.21 29.11 2.52
CA ILE A 13 19.33 29.91 2.04
C ILE A 13 19.69 30.87 3.18
N THR A 14 20.92 30.76 3.68
CA THR A 14 21.43 31.65 4.73
C THR A 14 22.45 32.59 4.11
N GLU A 15 22.20 33.89 4.15
CA GLU A 15 23.17 34.92 3.79
C GLU A 15 24.05 35.22 5.01
N ASP A 16 25.34 34.93 4.92
CA ASP A 16 26.38 35.33 5.88
C ASP A 16 26.75 36.80 5.62
N LEU A 17 26.29 37.69 6.50
CA LEU A 17 26.45 39.13 6.33
C LEU A 17 27.90 39.58 6.51
N LYS A 18 28.69 38.83 7.28
CA LYS A 18 30.09 39.16 7.57
C LYS A 18 30.98 38.79 6.38
N ASN A 19 30.81 37.58 5.86
CA ASN A 19 31.62 37.08 4.75
C ASN A 19 31.01 37.40 3.37
N LYS A 20 29.80 37.98 3.33
CA LYS A 20 29.05 38.32 2.12
C LYS A 20 28.86 37.12 1.18
N LYS A 21 28.49 35.98 1.76
CA LYS A 21 28.29 34.71 1.05
C LYS A 21 26.91 34.14 1.34
N PHE A 22 26.44 33.27 0.46
CA PHE A 22 25.22 32.48 0.66
C PHE A 22 25.56 31.03 0.97
N LEU A 23 24.87 30.46 1.94
CA LEU A 23 25.01 29.07 2.39
C LEU A 23 23.76 28.29 2.07
N ILE A 24 23.92 27.14 1.41
CA ILE A 24 22.84 26.19 1.10
C ILE A 24 23.34 24.77 1.32
N GLY A 25 22.85 24.12 2.38
CA GLY A 25 23.38 22.81 2.80
C GLY A 25 24.85 22.91 3.20
N ASP A 26 25.73 22.21 2.50
CA ASP A 26 27.18 22.26 2.71
C ASP A 26 27.93 23.17 1.72
N LEU A 27 27.24 23.78 0.75
CA LEU A 27 27.83 24.63 -0.28
C LEU A 27 27.79 26.11 0.09
N GLU A 28 28.82 26.84 -0.36
CA GLU A 28 28.92 28.30 -0.29
C GLU A 28 28.87 28.90 -1.70
N PHE A 29 28.23 30.07 -1.81
CA PHE A 29 28.10 30.81 -3.05
C PHE A 29 28.41 32.28 -2.81
N ASP A 30 29.26 32.87 -3.65
CA ASP A 30 29.51 34.32 -3.60
C ASP A 30 28.30 35.11 -4.13
N ILE A 31 27.60 34.56 -5.14
CA ILE A 31 26.42 35.17 -5.77
C ILE A 31 25.39 34.08 -6.04
N LEU A 32 24.11 34.40 -5.86
CA LEU A 32 22.99 33.55 -6.28
C LEU A 32 22.30 34.11 -7.53
N PRO A 33 21.80 33.23 -8.42
CA PRO A 33 20.97 33.68 -9.54
C PRO A 33 19.73 34.45 -9.06
N GLN A 34 19.41 35.57 -9.72
CA GLN A 34 18.35 36.48 -9.27
C GLN A 34 16.97 35.80 -9.21
N ASN A 35 16.68 34.87 -10.11
CA ASN A 35 15.45 34.09 -10.08
C ASN A 35 15.31 33.25 -8.80
N ILE A 36 16.39 32.75 -8.23
CA ILE A 36 16.37 32.01 -6.95
C ILE A 36 16.02 32.94 -5.80
N ILE A 37 16.58 34.15 -5.80
CA ILE A 37 16.30 35.17 -4.78
C ILE A 37 14.84 35.62 -4.88
N ASN A 38 14.36 35.90 -6.10
CA ASN A 38 12.99 36.35 -6.34
C ASN A 38 11.94 35.28 -5.99
N ASP A 39 12.25 34.00 -6.21
CA ASP A 39 11.39 32.87 -5.83
C ASP A 39 11.41 32.58 -4.32
N SER A 40 12.27 33.25 -3.55
CA SER A 40 12.45 32.99 -2.13
C SER A 40 11.56 33.87 -1.24
N PHE A 41 11.23 33.37 -0.06
CA PHE A 41 10.37 34.05 0.91
C PHE A 41 10.91 33.94 2.35
N SER A 42 10.52 34.87 3.21
CA SER A 42 10.85 34.85 4.65
C SER A 42 9.88 33.95 5.44
N SER A 43 10.38 33.22 6.45
CA SER A 43 9.64 32.10 7.07
C SER A 43 8.69 32.50 8.21
N SER A 44 7.66 33.29 7.95
CA SER A 44 6.72 33.63 9.03
C SER A 44 5.82 32.46 9.45
N ASN A 45 5.54 31.44 8.62
CA ASN A 45 4.51 30.43 8.95
C ASN A 45 4.78 28.94 8.58
N TRP A 46 5.99 28.52 8.21
CA TRP A 46 6.25 27.17 7.68
C TRP A 46 6.87 26.16 8.67
N ASN A 47 6.56 26.22 9.97
CA ASN A 47 7.18 25.37 10.98
C ASN A 47 6.91 23.86 10.82
N ARG A 48 5.88 23.47 10.06
CA ARG A 48 5.54 22.07 9.78
C ARG A 48 6.16 21.51 8.49
N ALA A 49 6.83 22.33 7.69
CA ALA A 49 7.41 21.90 6.42
C ALA A 49 8.78 21.21 6.62
N PHE A 50 9.13 20.31 5.70
CA PHE A 50 10.46 19.70 5.64
C PHE A 50 11.48 20.74 5.20
N LYS A 51 12.38 21.14 6.11
CA LYS A 51 13.39 22.17 5.87
C LYS A 51 14.79 21.55 5.79
N PHE A 52 15.44 21.69 4.64
CA PHE A 52 16.87 21.42 4.48
C PHE A 52 17.65 22.67 4.90
N LYS A 53 18.41 22.56 5.99
CA LYS A 53 19.15 23.69 6.57
C LYS A 53 20.63 23.62 6.19
N PRO A 54 21.37 24.74 6.23
CA PRO A 54 22.82 24.70 6.12
C PRO A 54 23.46 23.88 7.23
N ASN A 55 24.58 23.22 6.92
CA ASN A 55 25.38 22.45 7.88
C ASN A 55 26.38 23.33 8.67
N LYS A 56 26.29 24.65 8.52
CA LYS A 56 27.17 25.62 9.16
C LYS A 56 26.32 26.64 9.90
N GLU A 57 26.71 26.93 11.14
CA GLU A 57 26.12 28.02 11.91
C GLU A 57 26.84 29.34 11.59
N VAL A 58 26.07 30.42 11.51
CA VAL A 58 26.55 31.78 11.27
C VAL A 58 25.94 32.68 12.34
N LEU A 59 26.71 33.64 12.84
CA LEU A 59 26.28 34.55 13.90
C LEU A 59 25.44 35.72 13.38
N GLU A 60 25.85 36.32 12.26
CA GLU A 60 25.15 37.45 11.62
C GLU A 60 24.61 37.02 10.27
N TYR A 61 23.29 36.77 10.21
CA TYR A 61 22.70 36.19 9.01
C TYR A 61 21.29 36.67 8.71
N LYS A 62 20.92 36.57 7.42
CA LYS A 62 19.53 36.60 6.95
C LYS A 62 19.17 35.21 6.41
N THR A 63 17.92 34.80 6.60
CA THR A 63 17.42 33.54 6.04
C THR A 63 16.28 33.78 5.08
N PHE A 64 16.33 33.03 3.99
CA PHE A 64 15.27 32.93 3.00
C PHE A 64 15.01 31.46 2.73
N PHE A 65 13.81 31.15 2.25
CA PHE A 65 13.42 29.79 1.92
C PHE A 65 12.89 29.76 0.51
N THR A 66 13.23 28.70 -0.20
CA THR A 66 12.69 28.41 -1.52
C THR A 66 12.04 27.04 -1.51
N MET A 67 10.88 26.93 -2.14
CA MET A 67 10.17 25.66 -2.25
C MET A 67 10.67 24.92 -3.49
N VAL A 68 11.06 23.66 -3.28
CA VAL A 68 11.57 22.80 -4.34
C VAL A 68 10.76 21.51 -4.36
N GLU A 69 10.15 21.25 -5.51
CA GLU A 69 9.56 19.95 -5.82
C GLU A 69 10.68 18.96 -6.15
N ILE A 70 10.70 17.84 -5.44
CA ILE A 70 11.62 16.73 -5.69
C ILE A 70 10.83 15.46 -6.01
N ASP A 71 11.32 14.73 -7.01
CA ASP A 71 10.81 13.41 -7.40
C ASP A 71 11.79 12.35 -6.90
N LEU A 72 11.29 11.40 -6.13
CA LEU A 72 12.08 10.29 -5.61
C LEU A 72 11.86 9.06 -6.48
N PHE A 73 12.97 8.40 -6.82
CA PHE A 73 12.98 7.17 -7.61
C PHE A 73 13.80 6.10 -6.91
N PHE A 74 13.42 4.85 -7.09
CA PHE A 74 14.25 3.70 -6.73
C PHE A 74 14.99 3.19 -7.97
N LYS A 75 16.31 3.11 -7.88
CA LYS A 75 17.19 2.61 -8.95
C LYS A 75 18.42 1.95 -8.33
N ASN A 76 18.77 0.77 -8.83
CA ASN A 76 19.98 0.05 -8.41
C ASN A 76 20.09 -0.06 -6.88
N ASN A 77 18.99 -0.44 -6.23
CA ASN A 77 18.89 -0.60 -4.78
C ASN A 77 19.14 0.68 -3.95
N LYS A 78 18.99 1.86 -4.57
CA LYS A 78 19.16 3.17 -3.92
C LYS A 78 18.01 4.11 -4.29
N ILE A 79 17.81 5.12 -3.44
CA ILE A 79 16.89 6.23 -3.70
C ILE A 79 17.66 7.33 -4.45
N GLU A 80 17.21 7.63 -5.65
CA GLU A 80 17.66 8.75 -6.47
C GLU A 80 16.64 9.89 -6.38
N VAL A 81 17.12 11.13 -6.46
CA VAL A 81 16.29 12.33 -6.33
C VAL A 81 16.52 13.24 -7.52
N LEU A 82 15.43 13.65 -8.16
CA LEU A 82 15.45 14.59 -9.29
C LEU A 82 14.62 15.84 -8.95
N THR A 83 14.96 16.96 -9.56
CA THR A 83 14.14 18.17 -9.54
C THR A 83 14.16 18.87 -10.88
N LYS A 84 13.07 19.57 -11.22
CA LYS A 84 12.97 20.35 -12.47
C LYS A 84 13.85 21.61 -12.45
N LYS A 85 14.23 22.10 -11.26
CA LYS A 85 15.06 23.31 -11.12
C LYS A 85 16.55 22.94 -11.12
N SER A 86 17.25 23.15 -12.23
CA SER A 86 18.65 22.74 -12.44
C SER A 86 19.62 23.22 -11.34
N PHE A 87 19.48 24.47 -10.86
CA PHE A 87 20.28 24.99 -9.76
C PHE A 87 20.17 24.09 -8.51
N PHE A 88 18.96 23.66 -8.16
CA PHE A 88 18.72 22.81 -7.00
C PHE A 88 19.10 21.34 -7.24
N GLN A 89 19.31 20.90 -8.48
CA GLN A 89 19.81 19.55 -8.74
C GLN A 89 21.18 19.33 -8.09
N ASN A 90 22.05 20.34 -8.11
CA ASN A 90 23.35 20.28 -7.43
C ASN A 90 23.17 20.26 -5.90
N ILE A 91 22.21 21.03 -5.38
CA ILE A 91 21.91 21.10 -3.94
C ILE A 91 21.40 19.74 -3.42
N ILE A 92 20.42 19.13 -4.08
CA ILE A 92 19.88 17.83 -3.65
C ILE A 92 20.86 16.66 -3.88
N ASN A 93 21.86 16.86 -4.73
CA ASN A 93 22.92 15.89 -4.97
C ASN A 93 24.04 15.91 -3.92
N GLN A 94 24.07 16.92 -3.03
CA GLN A 94 25.05 17.01 -1.96
C GLN A 94 25.04 15.75 -1.07
N PRO A 95 26.21 15.25 -0.64
CA PRO A 95 26.28 14.16 0.34
C PRO A 95 25.49 14.48 1.61
N TYR A 96 25.56 15.73 2.09
CA TYR A 96 24.80 16.16 3.27
C TYR A 96 23.27 16.03 3.08
N PHE A 97 22.75 16.41 1.91
CA PHE A 97 21.34 16.22 1.58
C PHE A 97 20.96 14.73 1.59
N LYS A 98 21.71 13.90 0.87
CA LYS A 98 21.41 12.46 0.73
C LYS A 98 21.52 11.70 2.05
N ASN A 99 22.51 12.02 2.88
CA ASN A 99 22.77 11.29 4.11
C ASN A 99 21.88 11.74 5.28
N CYS A 100 21.66 13.05 5.41
CA CYS A 100 20.99 13.62 6.59
C CYS A 100 19.51 13.94 6.35
N PHE A 101 19.14 14.41 5.17
CA PHE A 101 17.79 14.94 4.93
C PHE A 101 16.87 13.97 4.18
N LEU A 102 17.40 13.25 3.19
CA LEU A 102 16.60 12.30 2.39
C LEU A 102 15.93 11.22 3.26
N ASN A 103 16.66 10.67 4.23
CA ASN A 103 16.13 9.66 5.14
C ASN A 103 14.96 10.18 5.99
N GLU A 104 15.03 11.43 6.44
CA GLU A 104 13.95 12.06 7.21
C GLU A 104 12.68 12.28 6.35
N ILE A 105 12.85 12.66 5.08
CA ILE A 105 11.73 12.77 4.13
C ILE A 105 11.02 11.43 3.98
N VAL A 106 11.79 10.37 3.69
CA VAL A 106 11.25 9.02 3.46
C VAL A 106 10.56 8.50 4.72
N LYS A 107 11.22 8.59 5.88
CA LYS A 107 10.69 8.17 7.18
C LYS A 107 9.37 8.86 7.51
N HIS A 108 9.27 10.18 7.27
CA HIS A 108 8.03 10.89 7.52
C HIS A 108 6.93 10.56 6.52
N TYR A 109 7.28 10.43 5.24
CA TYR A 109 6.31 10.06 4.19
C TYR A 109 5.57 8.77 4.57
N PHE A 110 6.32 7.77 5.06
CA PHE A 110 5.80 6.45 5.43
C PHE A 110 5.45 6.30 6.91
N LYS A 111 5.44 7.37 7.71
CA LYS A 111 5.24 7.30 9.18
C LYS A 111 3.93 6.60 9.57
N ASN A 112 2.88 6.80 8.79
CA ASN A 112 1.54 6.27 9.06
C ASN A 112 1.16 5.09 8.13
N THR A 113 2.11 4.61 7.32
CA THR A 113 1.92 3.43 6.49
C THR A 113 2.09 2.21 7.39
N LEU A 114 1.05 1.37 7.50
CA LEU A 114 1.19 0.04 8.11
C LEU A 114 2.31 -0.72 7.40
N ARG A 115 2.97 -1.65 8.06
CA ARG A 115 4.13 -2.36 7.52
C ARG A 115 3.78 -3.83 7.44
N SER A 116 3.91 -4.44 6.26
CA SER A 116 3.93 -5.90 6.21
C SER A 116 5.12 -6.40 7.03
N SER A 117 4.96 -7.59 7.59
CA SER A 117 6.07 -8.32 8.22
C SER A 117 7.13 -8.76 7.21
N LYS A 118 6.82 -8.65 5.91
CA LYS A 118 7.65 -9.10 4.80
C LYS A 118 8.63 -8.00 4.36
N THR A 119 9.80 -8.45 3.93
CA THR A 119 10.81 -7.62 3.26
C THR A 119 10.83 -8.01 1.79
N LEU A 120 10.86 -7.03 0.90
CA LEU A 120 10.98 -7.31 -0.52
C LEU A 120 12.43 -7.70 -0.83
N ASP A 121 12.63 -8.95 -1.25
CA ASP A 121 13.95 -9.41 -1.70
C ASP A 121 14.18 -9.02 -3.17
N ASN A 122 15.44 -8.72 -3.50
CA ASN A 122 15.88 -8.38 -4.87
C ASN A 122 15.00 -7.29 -5.52
N GLU A 123 14.83 -6.15 -4.84
CA GLU A 123 13.77 -5.18 -5.17
C GLU A 123 13.87 -4.66 -6.61
N SER A 124 15.09 -4.38 -7.09
CA SER A 124 15.28 -3.91 -8.47
C SER A 124 14.81 -4.92 -9.51
N LEU A 125 15.06 -6.21 -9.31
CA LEU A 125 14.60 -7.28 -10.21
C LEU A 125 13.08 -7.45 -10.11
N PHE A 126 12.55 -7.43 -8.90
CA PHE A 126 11.11 -7.53 -8.66
C PHE A 126 10.34 -6.40 -9.37
N LEU A 127 10.77 -5.15 -9.18
CA LEU A 127 10.17 -3.99 -9.84
C LEU A 127 10.30 -4.04 -11.37
N ALA A 128 11.43 -4.53 -11.89
CA ALA A 128 11.64 -4.68 -13.33
C ALA A 128 10.74 -5.77 -13.94
N LYS A 129 10.55 -6.88 -13.22
CA LYS A 129 9.73 -8.02 -13.64
C LYS A 129 8.24 -7.67 -13.67
N TYR A 130 7.70 -7.16 -12.56
CA TYR A 130 6.26 -6.97 -12.41
C TYR A 130 5.76 -5.59 -12.82
N LYS A 131 6.66 -4.62 -13.03
CA LYS A 131 6.33 -3.23 -13.42
C LYS A 131 5.12 -2.67 -12.66
N PRO A 132 5.17 -2.65 -11.31
CA PRO A 132 4.04 -2.27 -10.49
C PRO A 132 3.59 -0.83 -10.73
N GLU A 133 2.38 -0.52 -10.31
CA GLU A 133 1.89 0.83 -10.14
C GLU A 133 2.03 1.27 -8.68
N ASN A 134 2.34 2.55 -8.43
CA ASN A 134 2.28 3.08 -7.08
C ASN A 134 0.82 3.25 -6.67
N LYS A 135 0.44 2.63 -5.56
CA LYS A 135 -0.84 2.89 -4.94
C LYS A 135 -0.59 3.60 -3.62
N LYS A 136 -0.90 4.89 -3.59
CA LYS A 136 -0.90 5.61 -2.32
C LYS A 136 -1.96 5.01 -1.42
N ASP A 137 -1.64 4.92 -0.13
CA ASP A 137 -2.64 4.67 0.90
C ASP A 137 -3.32 3.29 0.83
N ILE A 138 -2.57 2.25 0.43
CA ILE A 138 -3.04 0.85 0.40
C ILE A 138 -3.70 0.42 1.73
N LEU A 139 -3.39 1.10 2.83
CA LEU A 139 -3.81 0.74 4.18
C LEU A 139 -4.83 1.73 4.79
N ARG A 140 -5.07 2.85 4.10
CA ARG A 140 -6.26 3.69 4.33
C ARG A 140 -7.49 3.14 3.61
N ILE A 141 -7.39 1.95 3.00
CA ILE A 141 -8.58 1.22 2.57
C ILE A 141 -9.45 0.97 3.82
N ASP A 142 -10.62 1.60 3.82
CA ASP A 142 -11.57 1.58 4.94
C ASP A 142 -12.25 0.22 5.12
N SER A 143 -12.36 -0.54 4.03
CA SER A 143 -13.03 -1.85 3.99
C SER A 143 -12.19 -2.87 3.23
N PHE A 144 -11.87 -3.99 3.87
CA PHE A 144 -11.15 -5.12 3.25
C PHE A 144 -12.13 -6.20 2.81
N ASP A 145 -13.23 -5.81 2.18
CA ASP A 145 -14.24 -6.79 1.78
C ASP A 145 -13.83 -7.55 0.51
N ARG A 146 -13.89 -8.89 0.59
CA ARG A 146 -13.49 -9.83 -0.47
C ARG A 146 -12.01 -9.72 -0.84
N PHE A 147 -11.16 -9.82 0.17
CA PHE A 147 -9.71 -9.90 -0.02
C PHE A 147 -9.22 -11.32 0.27
N VAL A 148 -8.16 -11.72 -0.44
CA VAL A 148 -7.32 -12.85 -0.06
C VAL A 148 -6.10 -12.31 0.66
N ILE A 149 -5.95 -12.63 1.94
CA ILE A 149 -4.87 -12.18 2.80
C ILE A 149 -3.76 -13.23 2.81
N PHE A 150 -2.53 -12.80 2.53
CA PHE A 150 -1.34 -13.65 2.51
C PHE A 150 -0.38 -13.39 3.68
N ASP A 151 -0.51 -12.26 4.37
CA ASP A 151 0.27 -11.93 5.57
C ASP A 151 -0.59 -12.16 6.82
N GLU A 152 -0.33 -13.26 7.53
CA GLU A 152 -1.04 -13.64 8.76
C GLU A 152 -0.81 -12.64 9.90
N ASN A 153 0.19 -11.77 9.82
CA ASN A 153 0.55 -10.82 10.87
C ASN A 153 -0.28 -9.52 10.82
N ILE A 154 -1.09 -9.30 9.78
CA ILE A 154 -1.91 -8.10 9.70
C ILE A 154 -3.14 -8.25 10.61
N ASP A 155 -3.29 -7.31 11.55
CA ASP A 155 -4.44 -7.26 12.43
C ASP A 155 -5.66 -6.65 11.72
N PHE A 156 -6.64 -7.50 11.41
CA PHE A 156 -7.92 -7.10 10.84
C PHE A 156 -9.03 -6.89 11.87
N SER A 157 -8.76 -7.01 13.18
CA SER A 157 -9.79 -6.92 14.24
C SER A 157 -10.56 -5.58 14.22
N LYS A 158 -9.89 -4.51 13.79
CA LYS A 158 -10.43 -3.15 13.66
C LYS A 158 -10.97 -2.83 12.27
N LYS A 159 -10.78 -3.71 11.29
CA LYS A 159 -11.24 -3.50 9.90
C LYS A 159 -12.63 -4.09 9.70
N LYS A 160 -13.46 -3.41 8.90
CA LYS A 160 -14.77 -3.90 8.48
C LYS A 160 -14.64 -4.68 7.18
N PHE A 161 -15.38 -5.76 7.08
CA PHE A 161 -15.49 -6.64 5.91
C PHE A 161 -16.72 -7.54 6.07
N GLN A 162 -17.32 -7.99 4.97
CA GLN A 162 -18.35 -9.02 4.96
C GLN A 162 -17.71 -10.40 4.84
N THR A 163 -16.74 -10.55 3.94
CA THR A 163 -16.04 -11.82 3.69
C THR A 163 -14.54 -11.62 3.50
N LEU A 164 -13.73 -12.45 4.16
CA LEU A 164 -12.29 -12.52 3.97
C LEU A 164 -11.85 -13.96 3.69
N PHE A 165 -10.79 -14.08 2.88
CA PHE A 165 -10.07 -15.31 2.63
C PHE A 165 -8.66 -15.14 3.20
N ILE A 166 -8.20 -16.08 4.01
CA ILE A 166 -6.88 -16.04 4.64
C ILE A 166 -6.11 -17.26 4.15
N TYR A 167 -4.99 -17.02 3.46
CA TYR A 167 -4.05 -18.07 3.10
C TYR A 167 -3.27 -18.48 4.34
N LYS A 168 -3.42 -19.75 4.73
CA LYS A 168 -2.83 -20.30 5.94
C LYS A 168 -1.85 -21.41 5.63
N LYS A 169 -0.60 -21.25 6.10
CA LYS A 169 0.41 -22.31 5.97
C LYS A 169 0.09 -23.49 6.89
N GLY A 170 0.39 -24.71 6.44
CA GLY A 170 0.20 -25.94 7.21
C GLY A 170 -1.26 -26.42 7.34
N LEU A 171 -2.21 -25.70 6.75
CA LEU A 171 -3.61 -26.12 6.71
C LEU A 171 -3.81 -27.21 5.64
N LYS A 172 -4.45 -28.33 5.99
CA LYS A 172 -4.66 -29.45 5.06
C LYS A 172 -5.86 -29.27 4.12
N LYS A 173 -6.97 -28.75 4.64
CA LYS A 173 -8.22 -28.51 3.92
C LYS A 173 -8.74 -27.12 4.23
N ALA A 174 -9.50 -26.52 3.31
CA ALA A 174 -10.14 -25.25 3.58
C ALA A 174 -11.11 -25.37 4.76
N THR A 175 -11.21 -24.32 5.55
CA THR A 175 -12.17 -24.21 6.65
C THR A 175 -12.80 -22.83 6.62
N TRP A 176 -13.96 -22.69 7.26
CA TRP A 176 -14.65 -21.41 7.35
C TRP A 176 -15.19 -21.19 8.76
N SER A 177 -15.43 -19.93 9.10
CA SER A 177 -16.00 -19.54 10.39
C SER A 177 -16.67 -18.16 10.27
N VAL A 178 -17.54 -17.85 11.22
CA VAL A 178 -18.15 -16.53 11.36
C VAL A 178 -17.73 -15.94 12.70
N ASN A 179 -17.26 -14.70 12.70
CA ASN A 179 -16.86 -14.04 13.94
C ASN A 179 -18.06 -13.39 14.66
N SER A 180 -17.82 -12.81 15.85
CA SER A 180 -18.87 -12.15 16.65
C SER A 180 -19.53 -10.94 15.99
N LYS A 181 -18.95 -10.41 14.91
CA LYS A 181 -19.49 -9.30 14.11
C LYS A 181 -20.23 -9.79 12.86
N ASN A 182 -20.56 -11.08 12.78
CA ASN A 182 -21.17 -11.73 11.61
C ASN A 182 -20.33 -11.61 10.32
N GLN A 183 -19.01 -11.54 10.45
CA GLN A 183 -18.11 -11.48 9.30
C GLN A 183 -17.60 -12.89 8.98
N LEU A 184 -17.65 -13.24 7.70
CA LEU A 184 -17.28 -14.56 7.20
C LEU A 184 -15.77 -14.63 6.94
N ILE A 185 -15.11 -15.66 7.47
CA ILE A 185 -13.68 -15.84 7.35
C ILE A 185 -13.41 -17.25 6.83
N TYR A 186 -12.86 -17.33 5.63
CA TYR A 186 -12.32 -18.55 5.04
C TYR A 186 -10.83 -18.67 5.34
N LYS A 187 -10.37 -19.85 5.71
CA LYS A 187 -8.96 -20.21 5.80
C LYS A 187 -8.65 -21.21 4.69
N ILE A 188 -7.74 -20.86 3.80
CA ILE A 188 -7.40 -21.63 2.61
C ILE A 188 -5.98 -22.17 2.74
N PRO A 189 -5.73 -23.46 2.44
CA PRO A 189 -4.39 -24.02 2.37
C PRO A 189 -3.48 -23.23 1.43
N ASN A 190 -2.34 -22.78 1.92
CA ASN A 190 -1.34 -22.14 1.08
C ASN A 190 -0.49 -23.18 0.35
N ASN A 191 -0.94 -23.60 -0.82
CA ASN A 191 -0.29 -24.62 -1.65
C ASN A 191 0.42 -24.03 -2.89
N LEU A 192 0.41 -22.70 -3.06
CA LEU A 192 0.94 -22.06 -4.26
C LEU A 192 2.34 -21.52 -4.02
N THR A 193 3.26 -21.87 -4.92
CA THR A 193 4.60 -21.31 -5.00
C THR A 193 4.64 -20.23 -6.08
N SER A 194 4.32 -19.00 -5.70
CA SER A 194 4.53 -17.82 -6.55
C SER A 194 5.29 -16.76 -5.79
N GLU A 195 6.34 -16.22 -6.39
CA GLU A 195 7.09 -15.09 -5.85
C GLU A 195 6.15 -13.92 -5.53
N LEU A 196 5.21 -13.59 -6.42
CA LEU A 196 4.24 -12.51 -6.21
C LEU A 196 3.32 -12.79 -5.01
N ILE A 197 2.81 -14.02 -4.87
CA ILE A 197 1.97 -14.41 -3.72
C ILE A 197 2.78 -14.35 -2.41
N ASN A 198 4.03 -14.80 -2.47
CA ASN A 198 4.92 -14.78 -1.31
C ASN A 198 5.23 -13.36 -0.86
N GLN A 199 5.37 -12.42 -1.79
CA GLN A 199 5.68 -11.01 -1.50
C GLN A 199 4.43 -10.17 -1.20
N ALA A 200 3.27 -10.46 -1.81
CA ALA A 200 2.03 -9.74 -1.55
C ALA A 200 1.54 -9.94 -0.10
N PHE A 201 0.91 -8.92 0.46
CA PHE A 201 0.19 -9.08 1.73
C PHE A 201 -1.28 -9.39 1.49
N ALA A 202 -1.86 -8.95 0.37
CA ALA A 202 -3.22 -9.26 -0.02
C ALA A 202 -3.45 -9.25 -1.53
N PHE A 203 -4.57 -9.83 -1.96
CA PHE A 203 -5.14 -9.74 -3.29
C PHE A 203 -6.60 -9.26 -3.19
N ASP A 204 -6.95 -8.22 -3.93
CA ASP A 204 -8.32 -7.67 -3.99
C ASP A 204 -9.11 -8.45 -5.05
N LEU A 205 -10.16 -9.18 -4.65
CA LEU A 205 -10.97 -9.96 -5.60
C LEU A 205 -11.86 -9.08 -6.48
N ASN A 206 -12.21 -7.87 -6.02
CA ASN A 206 -13.05 -6.96 -6.78
C ASN A 206 -12.21 -6.22 -7.82
N GLY A 207 -11.08 -5.66 -7.38
CA GLY A 207 -10.16 -4.93 -8.25
C GLY A 207 -9.21 -5.80 -9.07
N GLN A 208 -9.06 -7.07 -8.70
CA GLN A 208 -8.20 -8.06 -9.34
C GLN A 208 -6.73 -7.68 -9.38
N TYR A 209 -6.20 -7.18 -8.27
CA TYR A 209 -4.78 -6.81 -8.16
C TYR A 209 -4.16 -7.30 -6.85
N PHE A 210 -2.86 -7.55 -6.91
CA PHE A 210 -2.02 -7.84 -5.77
C PHE A 210 -1.56 -6.54 -5.11
N LEU A 211 -1.59 -6.54 -3.79
CA LEU A 211 -1.14 -5.43 -2.97
C LEU A 211 0.14 -5.83 -2.23
N ILE A 212 1.17 -5.02 -2.40
CA ILE A 212 2.45 -5.17 -1.70
C ILE A 212 2.66 -3.94 -0.84
N ASN A 213 3.18 -4.20 0.35
CA ASN A 213 3.46 -3.18 1.33
C ASN A 213 4.65 -3.60 2.19
N ASN A 214 5.72 -3.96 1.51
CA ASN A 214 6.90 -4.58 2.11
C ASN A 214 7.96 -3.52 2.34
N ASN A 215 8.75 -3.73 3.39
CA ASN A 215 9.91 -2.88 3.63
C ASN A 215 10.98 -3.17 2.56
N SER A 216 11.72 -2.14 2.16
CA SER A 216 12.95 -2.35 1.39
C SER A 216 14.02 -2.97 2.29
N LYS A 217 14.73 -3.95 1.74
CA LYS A 217 15.89 -4.57 2.37
C LYS A 217 17.05 -3.58 2.52
N ASN A 218 17.20 -2.68 1.55
CA ASN A 218 18.32 -1.73 1.49
C ASN A 218 18.04 -0.42 2.25
N ASN A 219 16.77 -0.08 2.51
CA ASN A 219 16.42 1.06 3.34
C ASN A 219 15.19 0.74 4.21
N PRO A 220 15.35 0.53 5.53
CA PRO A 220 14.24 0.12 6.41
C PRO A 220 13.18 1.21 6.63
N ASN A 221 13.42 2.44 6.19
CA ASN A 221 12.43 3.52 6.20
C ASN A 221 11.62 3.57 4.90
N LEU A 222 12.09 2.94 3.82
CA LEU A 222 11.39 2.85 2.54
C LEU A 222 10.41 1.68 2.56
N ILE A 223 9.15 1.97 2.27
CA ILE A 223 8.10 0.99 2.10
C ILE A 223 7.65 1.02 0.64
N PHE A 224 7.52 -0.16 0.03
CA PHE A 224 6.98 -0.32 -1.30
C PHE A 224 5.47 -0.51 -1.25
N GLU A 225 4.72 0.55 -1.54
CA GLU A 225 3.26 0.52 -1.68
C GLU A 225 2.88 0.26 -3.16
N LEU A 226 2.87 -1.02 -3.54
CA LEU A 226 2.73 -1.43 -4.94
C LEU A 226 1.39 -2.10 -5.21
N LEU A 227 0.85 -1.82 -6.40
CA LEU A 227 -0.22 -2.56 -7.03
C LEU A 227 0.35 -3.32 -8.22
N ILE A 228 0.06 -4.62 -8.30
CA ILE A 228 0.47 -5.47 -9.43
C ILE A 228 -0.73 -6.20 -9.98
N ASN A 229 -0.89 -6.13 -11.30
CA ASN A 229 -1.80 -7.00 -12.04
C ASN A 229 -0.98 -8.05 -12.80
N ASP A 230 -1.22 -9.32 -12.47
CA ASP A 230 -0.63 -10.47 -13.17
C ASP A 230 -1.73 -11.50 -13.42
N ASN A 231 -2.26 -11.50 -14.64
CA ASN A 231 -3.38 -12.35 -15.05
C ASN A 231 -3.09 -13.85 -14.88
N LEU A 232 -1.84 -14.29 -15.05
CA LEU A 232 -1.48 -15.70 -14.96
C LEU A 232 -1.46 -16.15 -13.51
N VAL A 233 -0.78 -15.40 -12.64
CA VAL A 233 -0.75 -15.68 -11.20
C VAL A 233 -2.16 -15.55 -10.60
N GLN A 234 -2.93 -14.56 -11.03
CA GLN A 234 -4.33 -14.39 -10.65
C GLN A 234 -5.16 -15.62 -10.99
N LYS A 235 -5.16 -16.08 -12.25
CA LYS A 235 -5.95 -17.25 -12.66
C LYS A 235 -5.58 -18.48 -11.83
N THR A 236 -4.29 -18.68 -11.61
CA THR A 236 -3.76 -19.78 -10.79
C THR A 236 -4.25 -19.69 -9.34
N LEU A 237 -4.21 -18.49 -8.74
CA LEU A 237 -4.72 -18.22 -7.40
C LEU A 237 -6.21 -18.52 -7.28
N LEU A 238 -7.02 -17.98 -8.20
CA LEU A 238 -8.47 -18.17 -8.18
C LEU A 238 -8.85 -19.65 -8.32
N GLN A 239 -8.18 -20.37 -9.23
CA GLN A 239 -8.39 -21.80 -9.42
C GLN A 239 -8.01 -22.61 -8.18
N SER A 240 -6.88 -22.32 -7.53
CA SER A 240 -6.50 -23.06 -6.32
C SER A 240 -7.48 -22.82 -5.17
N ILE A 241 -8.02 -21.59 -5.04
CA ILE A 241 -9.04 -21.29 -4.03
C ILE A 241 -10.32 -22.05 -4.32
N ILE A 242 -10.79 -22.05 -5.58
CA ILE A 242 -11.99 -22.80 -5.99
C ILE A 242 -11.82 -24.29 -5.68
N GLN A 243 -10.67 -24.89 -6.03
CA GLN A 243 -10.37 -26.28 -5.71
C GLN A 243 -10.39 -26.55 -4.20
N ALA A 244 -9.80 -25.65 -3.41
CA ALA A 244 -9.80 -25.77 -1.96
C ALA A 244 -11.21 -25.65 -1.37
N LEU A 245 -12.04 -24.72 -1.86
CA LEU A 245 -13.42 -24.55 -1.40
C LEU A 245 -14.30 -25.76 -1.76
N ASN A 246 -14.08 -26.39 -2.91
CA ASN A 246 -14.77 -27.64 -3.28
C ASN A 246 -14.44 -28.81 -2.35
N SER A 247 -13.32 -28.74 -1.61
CA SER A 247 -12.92 -29.78 -0.65
C SER A 247 -13.56 -29.63 0.73
N ILE A 248 -14.34 -28.56 0.96
CA ILE A 248 -15.05 -28.36 2.23
C ILE A 248 -16.21 -29.34 2.27
N GLU A 249 -16.18 -30.23 3.27
CA GLU A 249 -17.25 -31.17 3.55
C GLU A 249 -18.38 -30.45 4.29
N ASP A 250 -19.23 -29.75 3.54
CA ASP A 250 -20.44 -29.06 3.99
C ASP A 250 -21.63 -29.54 3.12
N GLN A 251 -22.82 -29.68 3.71
CA GLN A 251 -24.02 -30.13 3.00
C GLN A 251 -24.47 -29.13 1.92
N HIS A 252 -24.04 -27.88 2.03
CA HIS A 252 -24.23 -26.86 1.01
C HIS A 252 -22.84 -26.47 0.50
N THR A 253 -22.35 -27.02 -0.60
CA THR A 253 -21.00 -26.68 -1.08
C THR A 253 -20.99 -25.43 -1.96
N SER A 254 -22.11 -25.09 -2.61
CA SER A 254 -22.12 -24.04 -3.63
C SER A 254 -22.15 -22.62 -3.05
N TRP A 255 -22.67 -22.41 -1.84
CA TRP A 255 -22.64 -21.08 -1.20
C TRP A 255 -21.21 -20.60 -0.89
N HIS A 256 -20.25 -21.50 -0.66
CA HIS A 256 -18.84 -21.15 -0.52
C HIS A 256 -18.29 -20.53 -1.80
N LEU A 257 -18.58 -21.18 -2.93
CA LEU A 257 -18.17 -20.70 -4.25
C LEU A 257 -18.87 -19.40 -4.61
N TYR A 258 -20.15 -19.23 -4.24
CA TYR A 258 -20.84 -17.96 -4.42
C TYR A 258 -20.19 -16.83 -3.62
N ASN A 259 -19.83 -17.05 -2.35
CA ASN A 259 -19.18 -16.01 -1.54
C ASN A 259 -17.83 -15.57 -2.11
N PHE A 260 -17.11 -16.51 -2.73
CA PHE A 260 -15.84 -16.23 -3.40
C PHE A 260 -16.03 -15.55 -4.76
N THR A 261 -16.88 -16.08 -5.63
CA THR A 261 -17.01 -15.67 -7.05
C THR A 261 -18.09 -14.62 -7.31
N LYS A 262 -19.16 -14.61 -6.51
CA LYS A 262 -20.44 -13.92 -6.73
C LYS A 262 -21.20 -14.38 -7.97
N GLU A 263 -20.87 -15.56 -8.51
CA GLU A 263 -21.60 -16.12 -9.64
C GLU A 263 -22.89 -16.81 -9.17
N LEU A 264 -24.03 -16.31 -9.64
CA LEU A 264 -25.36 -16.80 -9.24
C LEU A 264 -25.59 -18.28 -9.54
N LYS A 265 -24.93 -18.81 -10.58
CA LYS A 265 -24.99 -20.24 -10.98
C LYS A 265 -24.75 -21.20 -9.82
N TYR A 266 -23.90 -20.82 -8.86
CA TYR A 266 -23.61 -21.66 -7.70
C TYR A 266 -24.82 -21.76 -6.78
N ILE A 267 -25.53 -20.65 -6.53
CA ILE A 267 -26.75 -20.71 -5.72
C ILE A 267 -27.86 -21.44 -6.47
N GLU A 268 -28.00 -21.21 -7.78
CA GLU A 268 -28.99 -21.90 -8.62
C GLU A 268 -28.83 -23.43 -8.55
N ASN A 269 -27.59 -23.93 -8.56
CA ASN A 269 -27.30 -25.36 -8.40
C ASN A 269 -27.80 -25.91 -7.06
N ASP A 270 -27.51 -25.23 -5.94
CA ASP A 270 -28.00 -25.64 -4.62
C ASP A 270 -29.54 -25.59 -4.54
N ILE A 271 -30.18 -24.58 -5.15
CA ILE A 271 -31.64 -24.45 -5.20
C ILE A 271 -32.26 -25.61 -5.98
N ASN A 272 -31.67 -26.00 -7.10
CA ASN A 272 -32.17 -27.07 -7.97
C ASN A 272 -32.02 -28.44 -7.29
N ASN A 273 -31.02 -28.62 -6.44
CA ASN A 273 -30.82 -29.82 -5.64
C ASN A 273 -31.82 -29.93 -4.47
N LEU A 274 -32.42 -28.81 -4.03
CA LEU A 274 -33.50 -28.78 -3.03
C LEU A 274 -34.85 -28.98 -3.74
N SER A 275 -35.43 -30.18 -3.56
CA SER A 275 -36.59 -30.75 -4.26
C SER A 275 -37.74 -29.83 -4.72
N SER A 276 -38.43 -30.26 -5.76
CA SER A 276 -39.53 -29.60 -6.48
C SER A 276 -40.86 -29.57 -5.70
N ASN A 277 -40.86 -29.01 -4.49
CA ASN A 277 -42.08 -28.76 -3.73
C ASN A 277 -42.40 -27.25 -3.76
N HIS A 278 -43.60 -26.86 -4.18
CA HIS A 278 -43.97 -25.45 -4.41
C HIS A 278 -43.86 -24.57 -3.14
N GLU A 279 -44.05 -25.14 -1.95
CA GLU A 279 -43.84 -24.45 -0.67
C GLU A 279 -42.37 -24.07 -0.43
N ILE A 280 -41.44 -24.91 -0.88
CA ILE A 280 -40.00 -24.66 -0.83
C ILE A 280 -39.64 -23.47 -1.73
N ILE A 281 -40.36 -23.21 -2.83
CA ILE A 281 -40.13 -22.03 -3.71
C ILE A 281 -40.52 -20.71 -3.02
N SER A 282 -41.60 -20.71 -2.24
CA SER A 282 -41.97 -19.54 -1.42
C SER A 282 -40.97 -19.30 -0.29
N LEU A 283 -40.51 -20.37 0.36
CA LEU A 283 -39.44 -20.33 1.36
C LEU A 283 -38.10 -19.90 0.72
N LYS A 284 -37.80 -20.34 -0.51
CA LYS A 284 -36.63 -19.97 -1.33
C LYS A 284 -36.59 -18.46 -1.55
N SER A 285 -37.70 -17.83 -1.91
CA SER A 285 -37.75 -16.36 -2.08
C SER A 285 -37.65 -15.57 -0.76
N LYS A 286 -38.18 -16.13 0.35
CA LYS A 286 -38.10 -15.54 1.69
C LYS A 286 -36.72 -15.70 2.33
N ILE A 287 -36.09 -16.86 2.19
CA ILE A 287 -34.70 -17.16 2.59
C ILE A 287 -33.73 -16.36 1.71
N PHE A 288 -34.01 -16.18 0.42
CA PHE A 288 -33.24 -15.25 -0.41
C PHE A 288 -33.36 -13.82 0.11
N LYS A 289 -34.57 -13.30 0.33
CA LYS A 289 -34.74 -11.97 0.92
C LYS A 289 -34.11 -11.87 2.31
N GLN A 290 -34.17 -12.92 3.13
CA GLN A 290 -33.64 -12.94 4.50
C GLN A 290 -32.12 -13.16 4.59
N ASN A 291 -31.49 -13.91 3.68
CA ASN A 291 -30.02 -14.04 3.60
C ASN A 291 -29.38 -12.85 2.87
N TYR A 292 -30.15 -12.14 2.03
CA TYR A 292 -29.88 -10.74 1.68
C TYR A 292 -30.24 -9.75 2.83
N LEU A 293 -30.82 -10.19 3.96
CA LEU A 293 -31.06 -9.39 5.19
C LEU A 293 -30.17 -9.77 6.38
N ASN A 294 -29.43 -10.90 6.37
CA ASN A 294 -28.24 -11.05 7.21
C ASN A 294 -27.12 -10.05 6.81
N LEU A 295 -27.39 -9.30 5.72
CA LEU A 295 -26.74 -8.10 5.23
C LEU A 295 -27.28 -6.77 5.83
N LEU A 296 -28.27 -6.79 6.74
CA LEU A 296 -28.62 -5.62 7.55
C LEU A 296 -28.24 -5.85 9.02
N PRO A 297 -27.61 -4.86 9.69
CA PRO A 297 -27.23 -5.00 11.09
C PRO A 297 -28.46 -5.29 11.94
N LYS A 298 -28.32 -6.16 12.95
CA LYS A 298 -29.29 -6.19 14.05
C LYS A 298 -29.36 -4.76 14.59
N LEU A 299 -30.49 -4.08 14.41
CA LEU A 299 -30.78 -2.85 15.14
C LEU A 299 -30.73 -3.22 16.62
N ASN A 300 -29.81 -2.57 17.35
CA ASN A 300 -29.72 -2.68 18.79
C ASN A 300 -31.10 -2.39 19.40
N LYS A 301 -31.56 -3.29 20.26
CA LYS A 301 -32.48 -2.92 21.33
C LYS A 301 -31.66 -2.31 22.47
#